data_AF-A0A8J2LSZ8-F1
#
_entry.id   AF-A0A8J2LSZ8-F1
#
_cell.length_a   1.000
_cell.length_b   1.000
_cell.length_c   1.000
_cell.angle_alpha   90.00
_cell.angle_beta   90.00
_cell.angle_gamma   90.00
#
_symmetry.space_group_name_H-M   'P 1'
#
loop_
_entity.id
_entity.type
_entity.pdbx_description
1 polymer ?
#
loop_
_entity_poly.entity_id
_entity_poly.type
_entity_poly.pdbx_seq_one_letter_code
_entity_poly.pdbx_strand_id
1 'polypeptide(L)'
;MKKFIISKNGNCVTSDQATSLPESSKNPGEYLSMTEQCQKREKRSDAKPFRDSTPDQLCSQLRCEYPVSKTSYRIITYSERPLDGTPCGTKNGKCTEGKCV
;
A
#
# COMPACT_ATOMS: atom_id res chain seq x y z
N MET A 1 10.98 15.00 -17.44
CA MET A 1 10.50 13.80 -18.17
C MET A 1 10.31 14.05 -19.67
N LYS A 2 9.42 14.97 -20.10
CA LYS A 2 9.19 15.25 -21.54
C LYS A 2 10.47 15.52 -22.36
N LYS A 3 11.37 16.38 -21.86
CA LYS A 3 12.66 16.67 -22.53
C LYS A 3 13.59 15.45 -22.66
N PHE A 4 13.48 14.48 -21.75
CA PHE A 4 14.31 13.27 -21.75
C PHE A 4 13.80 12.26 -22.76
N ILE A 5 12.49 12.04 -22.80
CA ILE A 5 11.80 11.15 -23.76
C ILE A 5 12.05 11.60 -25.21
N ILE A 6 12.06 12.91 -25.45
CA ILE A 6 12.27 13.50 -26.79
C ILE A 6 13.77 13.60 -27.15
N SER A 7 14.67 13.39 -26.19
CA SER A 7 16.11 13.38 -26.46
C SER A 7 16.57 12.03 -26.98
N LYS A 8 17.77 11.97 -27.57
CA LYS A 8 18.42 10.72 -27.97
C LYS A 8 18.56 9.69 -26.84
N ASN A 9 18.52 10.15 -25.58
CA ASN A 9 18.60 9.29 -24.40
C ASN A 9 17.29 8.52 -24.10
N GLY A 10 16.17 8.89 -24.74
CA GLY A 10 14.87 8.21 -24.62
C GLY A 10 14.52 7.30 -25.80
N ASN A 11 15.34 7.26 -26.86
CA ASN A 11 15.01 6.54 -28.10
C ASN A 11 14.80 5.02 -27.92
N CYS A 12 15.34 4.42 -26.85
CA CYS A 12 15.15 2.99 -26.60
C CYS A 12 13.75 2.63 -26.06
N VAL A 13 12.96 3.62 -25.61
CA VAL A 13 11.59 3.40 -25.08
C VAL A 13 10.49 3.95 -26.00
N THR A 14 10.84 4.40 -27.21
CA THR A 14 9.87 4.92 -28.21
C THR A 14 9.35 3.84 -29.17
N SER A 15 9.83 2.60 -29.03
CA SER A 15 9.47 1.48 -29.88
C SER A 15 8.45 0.59 -29.17
N ASP A 16 7.25 0.46 -29.71
CA ASP A 16 6.15 -0.39 -29.19
C ASP A 16 6.35 -1.90 -29.39
N GLN A 17 7.57 -2.37 -29.68
CA GLN A 17 7.84 -3.79 -29.96
C GLN A 17 7.83 -4.71 -28.72
N ALA A 18 7.37 -4.25 -27.56
CA ALA A 18 7.29 -5.08 -26.37
C ALA A 18 6.00 -5.90 -26.37
N THR A 19 6.12 -7.22 -26.23
CA THR A 19 4.99 -8.08 -25.85
C THR A 19 4.52 -7.65 -24.46
N SER A 20 3.39 -6.98 -24.37
CA SER A 20 2.83 -6.56 -23.09
C SER A 20 2.43 -7.79 -22.27
N LEU A 21 2.95 -7.88 -21.05
CA LEU A 21 2.35 -8.76 -20.05
C LEU A 21 0.96 -8.20 -19.70
N PRO A 22 -0.03 -9.07 -19.40
CA PRO A 22 -1.35 -8.60 -18.99
C PRO A 22 -1.21 -7.75 -17.73
N GLU A 23 -1.68 -6.51 -17.80
CA GLU A 23 -1.76 -5.65 -16.63
C GLU A 23 -2.83 -6.18 -15.67
N SER A 24 -2.53 -6.10 -14.37
CA SER A 24 -3.52 -6.37 -13.35
C SER A 24 -4.62 -5.33 -13.43
N SER A 25 -5.87 -5.76 -13.58
CA SER A 25 -7.04 -4.87 -13.49
C SER A 25 -7.40 -4.47 -12.06
N LYS A 26 -6.74 -5.07 -11.06
CA LYS A 26 -6.96 -4.79 -9.64
C LYS A 26 -5.80 -4.01 -9.04
N ASN A 27 -6.11 -3.16 -8.08
CA ASN A 27 -5.10 -2.44 -7.34
C ASN A 27 -4.34 -3.38 -6.38
N PRO A 28 -3.06 -3.09 -6.06
CA PRO A 28 -2.24 -3.97 -5.22
C PRO A 28 -2.86 -4.28 -3.83
N GLY A 29 -3.58 -3.33 -3.25
CA GLY A 29 -4.27 -3.47 -1.97
C GLY A 29 -5.51 -4.38 -2.00
N GLU A 30 -5.97 -4.77 -3.20
CA GLU A 30 -7.01 -5.80 -3.38
C GLU A 30 -6.43 -7.23 -3.32
N TYR A 31 -5.11 -7.37 -3.47
CA TYR A 31 -4.40 -8.63 -3.29
C TYR A 31 -3.79 -8.78 -1.91
N LEU A 32 -3.45 -7.65 -1.27
CA LEU A 32 -2.75 -7.63 0.00
C LEU A 32 -3.54 -6.78 1.00
N SER A 33 -4.19 -7.45 1.94
CA SER A 33 -4.91 -6.80 3.03
C SER A 33 -3.97 -5.96 3.90
N MET A 34 -4.54 -5.02 4.66
CA MET A 34 -3.77 -4.16 5.56
C MET A 34 -3.03 -4.97 6.64
N THR A 35 -3.64 -6.06 7.11
CA THR A 35 -3.00 -7.01 8.01
C THR A 35 -1.78 -7.65 7.37
N GLU A 36 -1.90 -8.16 6.15
CA GLU A 36 -0.76 -8.77 5.45
C GLU A 36 0.36 -7.76 5.14
N GLN A 37 0.01 -6.50 4.88
CA GLN A 37 0.98 -5.41 4.75
C GLN A 37 1.77 -5.22 6.05
N CYS A 38 1.09 -5.16 7.20
CA CYS A 38 1.75 -5.10 8.51
C CYS A 38 2.60 -6.34 8.79
N GLN A 39 2.09 -7.53 8.50
CA GLN A 39 2.81 -8.79 8.72
C GLN A 39 4.09 -8.87 7.89
N LYS A 40 4.02 -8.48 6.60
CA LYS A 40 5.19 -8.43 5.72
C LYS A 40 6.21 -7.38 6.17
N ARG A 41 5.74 -6.21 6.62
CA ARG A 41 6.60 -5.12 7.02
C ARG A 41 7.34 -5.40 8.32
N GLU A 42 6.64 -5.92 9.31
CA GLU A 42 7.21 -6.30 10.61
C GLU A 42 7.93 -7.66 10.56
N LYS A 43 7.70 -8.46 9.50
CA LYS A 43 8.12 -9.87 9.39
C LYS A 43 7.58 -10.73 10.53
N ARG A 44 6.33 -10.46 10.92
CA ARG A 44 5.65 -11.10 12.05
C ARG A 44 4.21 -11.44 11.70
N SER A 45 3.75 -12.65 12.03
CA SER A 45 2.38 -13.07 11.75
C SER A 45 1.34 -12.47 12.71
N ASP A 46 1.76 -12.00 13.88
CA ASP A 46 0.90 -11.37 14.89
C ASP A 46 0.72 -9.85 14.70
N ALA A 47 1.41 -9.25 13.73
CA ALA A 47 1.26 -7.84 13.40
C ALA A 47 -0.08 -7.56 12.71
N LYS A 48 -0.74 -6.48 13.12
CA LYS A 48 -2.06 -6.07 12.64
C LYS A 48 -2.12 -4.55 12.45
N PRO A 49 -3.10 -4.02 11.71
CA PRO A 49 -3.32 -2.58 11.65
C PRO A 49 -3.65 -2.04 13.04
N PHE A 50 -3.15 -0.84 13.36
CA PHE A 50 -3.41 -0.19 14.64
C PHE A 50 -4.91 0.04 14.82
N ARG A 51 -5.48 -0.55 15.87
CA ARG A 51 -6.94 -0.67 16.07
C ARG A 51 -7.68 0.66 16.25
N ASP A 52 -7.01 1.68 16.79
CA ASP A 52 -7.62 2.99 17.07
C ASP A 52 -7.41 3.98 15.90
N SER A 53 -7.16 3.47 14.69
CA SER A 53 -7.07 4.28 13.48
C SER A 53 -8.46 4.58 12.92
N THR A 54 -8.75 5.85 12.66
CA THR A 54 -9.91 6.24 11.84
C THR A 54 -9.72 5.79 10.38
N PRO A 55 -10.80 5.65 9.59
CA PRO A 55 -10.72 5.33 8.16
C PRO A 55 -9.70 6.18 7.37
N ASP A 56 -9.66 7.48 7.60
CA ASP A 56 -8.70 8.38 6.94
C ASP A 56 -7.26 8.17 7.43
N GLN A 57 -7.09 7.85 8.71
CA GLN A 57 -5.77 7.52 9.26
C GLN A 57 -5.24 6.20 8.72
N LEU A 58 -6.13 5.22 8.47
CA LEU A 58 -5.74 3.95 7.90
C LEU A 58 -5.07 4.15 6.54
N CYS A 59 -5.65 4.98 5.65
CA CYS A 59 -5.10 5.18 4.31
C CYS A 59 -3.96 6.21 4.22
N SER A 60 -3.88 7.16 5.14
CA SER A 60 -2.87 8.22 5.10
C SER A 60 -1.50 7.77 5.59
N GLN A 61 -1.42 6.78 6.48
CA GLN A 61 -0.17 6.19 6.98
C GLN A 61 -0.38 4.74 7.41
N LEU A 62 0.54 3.85 7.02
CA LEU A 62 0.51 2.47 7.52
C LEU A 62 0.93 2.47 9.00
N ARG A 63 -0.01 2.12 9.87
CA ARG A 63 0.20 1.99 11.32
C ARG A 63 -0.02 0.55 11.74
N CYS A 64 1.01 -0.07 12.27
CA CYS A 64 0.98 -1.47 12.68
C CYS A 64 1.14 -1.60 14.19
N GLU A 65 0.44 -2.56 14.77
CA GLU A 65 0.56 -2.96 16.17
C GLU A 65 0.85 -4.45 16.30
N TYR A 66 1.63 -4.83 17.30
CA TYR A 66 1.86 -6.22 17.68
C TYR A 66 2.13 -6.34 19.18
N PRO A 67 1.77 -7.47 19.80
CA PRO A 67 2.03 -7.71 21.22
C PRO A 67 3.54 -7.86 21.48
N VAL A 68 4.04 -7.19 22.51
CA VAL A 68 5.40 -7.40 23.03
C VAL A 68 5.38 -8.14 24.37
N SER A 69 4.25 -8.10 25.09
CA SER A 69 3.96 -8.95 26.24
C SER A 69 2.46 -9.22 26.35
N LYS A 70 2.02 -9.97 27.38
CA LYS A 70 0.59 -10.23 27.64
C LYS A 70 -0.25 -8.96 27.83
N THR A 71 0.36 -7.85 28.25
CA THR A 71 -0.33 -6.60 28.59
C THR A 71 0.16 -5.39 27.81
N SER A 72 1.13 -5.55 26.91
CA SER A 72 1.73 -4.43 26.19
C SER A 72 1.84 -4.68 24.70
N TYR A 73 1.62 -3.62 23.94
CA TYR A 73 1.67 -3.60 22.48
C TYR A 73 2.71 -2.58 22.05
N ARG A 74 3.41 -2.90 20.96
CA ARG A 74 4.25 -1.95 20.26
C ARG A 74 3.49 -1.44 19.05
N ILE A 75 3.51 -0.14 18.86
CA ILE A 75 2.88 0.55 17.73
C ILE A 75 3.99 1.17 16.90
N ILE A 76 3.99 0.92 15.60
CA ILE A 76 4.94 1.50 14.65
C ILE A 76 4.13 2.22 13.57
N THR A 77 4.54 3.45 13.28
CA THR A 77 3.97 4.28 12.22
C THR A 77 4.99 4.43 11.12
N TYR A 78 4.60 4.10 9.90
CA TYR A 78 5.44 4.23 8.71
C TYR A 78 5.10 5.50 7.95
N SER A 79 6.10 6.07 7.26
CA SER A 79 5.90 7.17 6.33
C SER A 79 5.18 6.75 5.04
N GLU A 80 5.14 5.44 4.78
CA GLU A 80 4.45 4.85 3.64
C GLU A 80 2.95 4.71 3.93
N ARG A 81 2.15 4.86 2.89
CA ARG A 81 0.71 4.63 2.89
C ARG A 81 0.43 3.16 2.62
N PRO A 82 -0.70 2.60 3.08
CA PRO A 82 -1.15 1.32 2.55
C PRO A 82 -1.35 1.38 1.04
N LEU A 83 -1.33 0.21 0.44
CA LEU A 83 -1.57 0.06 -0.99
C LEU A 83 -2.96 0.55 -1.39
N ASP A 84 -3.06 1.17 -2.56
CA ASP A 84 -4.37 1.52 -3.13
C ASP A 84 -5.21 0.25 -3.32
N GLY A 85 -6.51 0.35 -3.09
CA GLY A 85 -7.46 -0.76 -3.08
C GLY A 85 -7.61 -1.46 -1.73
N THR A 86 -6.77 -1.17 -0.72
CA THR A 86 -6.89 -1.79 0.60
C THR A 86 -8.18 -1.34 1.32
N PRO A 87 -8.99 -2.26 1.88
CA PRO A 87 -10.21 -1.90 2.59
C PRO A 87 -9.97 -1.01 3.81
N CYS A 88 -10.80 0.03 4.02
CA CYS A 88 -10.59 1.06 5.05
C CYS A 88 -11.77 1.28 6.00
N GLY A 89 -12.43 0.20 6.45
CA GLY A 89 -13.35 0.21 7.59
C GLY A 89 -14.73 0.88 7.38
N THR A 90 -14.87 1.78 6.40
CA THR A 90 -16.19 2.21 5.90
C THR A 90 -16.80 1.10 5.05
N LYS A 91 -18.13 1.01 5.01
CA LYS A 91 -18.83 -0.04 4.25
C LYS A 91 -18.45 0.04 2.77
N ASN A 92 -17.61 -0.91 2.33
CA ASN A 92 -16.98 -1.00 1.00
C ASN A 92 -15.89 0.04 0.69
N GLY A 93 -15.43 0.84 1.66
CA GLY A 93 -14.41 1.84 1.37
C GLY A 93 -13.04 1.22 1.11
N LYS A 94 -12.30 1.83 0.18
CA LYS A 94 -10.94 1.42 -0.18
C LYS A 94 -9.98 2.62 -0.12
N CYS A 95 -8.71 2.35 0.18
CA CYS A 95 -7.69 3.36 0.08
C CYS A 95 -7.46 3.75 -1.39
N THR A 96 -7.49 5.04 -1.68
CA THR A 96 -7.10 5.59 -2.99
C THR A 96 -6.37 6.90 -2.73
N GLU A 97 -5.12 7.00 -3.19
CA GLU A 97 -4.26 8.18 -3.04
C GLU A 97 -4.17 8.67 -1.58
N GLY A 98 -4.19 7.74 -0.63
CA GLY A 98 -4.06 8.03 0.80
C GLY A 98 -5.34 8.48 1.51
N LYS A 99 -6.50 8.36 0.86
CA LYS A 99 -7.82 8.62 1.46
C LYS A 99 -8.67 7.36 1.42
N CYS A 100 -9.58 7.23 2.37
CA CYS A 100 -10.62 6.21 2.33
C CYS A 100 -11.78 6.71 1.47
N VAL A 101 -12.03 6.06 0.34
CA VAL A 101 -13.11 6.41 -0.62
C VAL A 101 -14.11 5.30 -0.79
#